data_AF-A0A367QK62-F1
#
_entry.id   AF-A0A367QK62-F1
#
_cell.length_a   1.000
_cell.length_b   1.000
_cell.length_c   1.000
_cell.angle_alpha   90.00
_cell.angle_beta   90.00
_cell.angle_gamma   90.00
#
_symmetry.space_group_name_H-M   'P 1'
#
loop_
_entity.id
_entity.type
_entity.pdbx_description
1 polymer ?
#
loop_
_entity_poly.entity_id
_entity_poly.type
_entity_poly.pdbx_seq_one_letter_code
_entity_poly.pdbx_strand_id
1 'polypeptide(L)'
;MTDNFSILETALAIRPHLSQLLGAEAGEQMRQELDELLQQAQAGESVEDSIWELLTDTRATRNWVTQFQDRNATQKGYSSLPGKISDISAPEFKCPLCDYTMSRARIGRFICKVHDVPLEPIQA
;
A
#
# COMPACT_ATOMS: atom_id res chain seq x y z
N MET A 1 7.35 7.83 20.72
CA MET A 1 6.78 6.48 20.67
C MET A 1 6.55 6.18 19.21
N THR A 2 7.42 5.37 18.61
CA THR A 2 7.26 4.89 17.25
C THR A 2 6.16 3.84 17.29
N ASP A 3 5.03 4.07 16.64
CA ASP A 3 3.94 3.10 16.59
C ASP A 3 4.45 1.75 16.05
N ASN A 4 4.12 0.63 16.68
CA ASN A 4 4.52 -0.72 16.23
C ASN A 4 4.11 -0.98 14.77
N PHE A 5 2.98 -0.42 14.35
CA PHE A 5 2.53 -0.43 12.96
C PHE A 5 3.51 0.26 12.01
N SER A 6 4.12 1.37 12.45
CA SER A 6 5.09 2.13 11.67
C SER A 6 6.40 1.36 11.46
N ILE A 7 6.82 0.53 12.42
CA ILE A 7 8.05 -0.27 12.32
C ILE A 7 7.89 -1.38 11.27
N LEU A 8 6.77 -2.11 11.32
CA LEU A 8 6.47 -3.16 10.34
C LEU A 8 6.29 -2.60 8.92
N GLU A 9 5.61 -1.46 8.78
CA GLU A 9 5.42 -0.80 7.49
C GLU A 9 6.77 -0.36 6.91
N THR A 10 7.65 0.18 7.75
CA THR A 10 9.02 0.56 7.38
C THR A 10 9.85 -0.66 6.94
N ALA A 11 9.75 -1.77 7.67
CA ALA A 11 10.43 -3.02 7.33
C ALA A 11 9.98 -3.56 5.96
N LEU A 12 8.67 -3.57 5.70
CA LEU A 12 8.16 -3.98 4.39
C LEU A 12 8.60 -3.05 3.27
N ALA A 13 8.63 -1.74 3.53
CA ALA A 13 8.98 -0.73 2.54
C ALA A 13 10.47 -0.74 2.17
N ILE A 14 11.38 -1.07 3.09
CA ILE A 14 12.82 -1.09 2.82
C ILE A 14 13.29 -2.35 2.08
N ARG A 15 12.58 -3.50 2.19
CA ARG A 15 12.94 -4.78 1.55
C ARG A 15 13.43 -4.68 0.11
N PRO A 16 12.71 -4.03 -0.83
CA PRO A 16 13.17 -3.92 -2.22
C PRO A 16 14.41 -3.06 -2.41
N HIS A 17 14.78 -2.25 -1.42
CA HIS A 17 15.91 -1.32 -1.46
C HIS A 17 17.18 -1.87 -0.79
N LEU A 18 17.10 -2.96 -0.01
CA LEU A 18 18.25 -3.50 0.75
C LEU A 18 19.44 -3.87 -0.14
N SER A 19 19.20 -4.57 -1.26
CA SER A 19 20.26 -4.94 -2.22
C SER A 19 20.94 -3.73 -2.85
N GLN A 20 20.23 -2.60 -2.98
CA GLN A 20 20.78 -1.34 -3.49
C GLN A 20 21.57 -0.58 -2.41
N LEU A 21 21.13 -0.65 -1.15
CA LEU A 21 21.71 0.09 -0.03
C LEU A 21 22.99 -0.56 0.52
N LEU A 22 23.04 -1.90 0.55
CA LEU A 22 24.09 -2.69 1.21
C LEU A 22 24.95 -3.47 0.22
N GLY A 23 24.54 -3.52 -1.05
CA GLY A 23 25.10 -4.42 -2.06
C GLY A 23 24.35 -5.75 -2.13
N ALA A 24 24.57 -6.50 -3.20
CA ALA A 24 23.77 -7.69 -3.52
C ALA A 24 23.83 -8.78 -2.43
N GLU A 25 25.01 -9.08 -1.90
CA GLU A 25 25.22 -10.17 -0.93
C GLU A 25 24.75 -9.79 0.48
N ALA A 26 25.21 -8.66 1.02
CA ALA A 26 24.81 -8.17 2.34
C ALA A 26 23.31 -7.77 2.39
N GLY A 27 22.78 -7.23 1.29
CA GLY A 27 21.37 -6.90 1.19
C GLY A 27 20.47 -8.13 1.10
N GLU A 28 20.93 -9.22 0.50
CA GLU A 28 20.20 -10.50 0.48
C GLU A 28 20.16 -11.14 1.88
N GLN A 29 21.29 -11.15 2.59
CA GLN A 29 21.37 -11.66 3.97
C GLN A 29 20.42 -10.91 4.90
N MET A 30 20.51 -9.57 4.91
CA MET A 30 19.61 -8.75 5.74
C MET A 30 18.15 -8.91 5.33
N ARG A 31 17.85 -9.14 4.04
CA ARG A 31 16.47 -9.40 3.59
C ARG A 31 15.93 -10.72 4.14
N GLN A 32 16.75 -11.78 4.17
CA GLN A 32 16.34 -13.06 4.74
C GLN A 32 16.08 -12.95 6.24
N GLU A 33 16.96 -12.28 6.99
CA GLU A 33 16.76 -12.02 8.42
C GLU A 33 15.48 -11.20 8.68
N LEU A 34 15.22 -10.18 7.85
CA LEU A 34 13.99 -9.38 7.97
C LEU A 34 12.74 -10.21 7.66
N ASP A 35 12.82 -11.15 6.71
CA ASP A 35 11.71 -12.04 6.34
C ASP A 35 11.34 -13.01 7.47
N GLU A 36 12.34 -13.56 8.15
CA GLU A 36 12.14 -14.41 9.32
C GLU A 36 11.45 -13.66 10.47
N LEU A 37 11.92 -12.44 10.76
CA LEU A 37 11.30 -11.58 11.76
C LEU A 37 9.85 -11.22 11.37
N LEU A 38 9.59 -10.90 10.10
CA LEU A 38 8.23 -10.62 9.63
C LEU A 38 7.29 -11.84 9.71
N GLN A 39 7.81 -13.05 9.56
CA GLN A 39 7.03 -14.28 9.78
C GLN A 39 6.70 -14.49 11.26
N GLN A 40 7.65 -14.23 12.16
CA GLN A 40 7.42 -14.27 13.62
C GLN A 40 6.38 -13.22 14.04
N ALA A 41 6.44 -12.00 13.47
CA ALA A 41 5.41 -10.98 13.69
C ALA A 41 4.01 -11.46 13.30
N GLN A 42 3.88 -12.19 12.18
CA GLN A 42 2.62 -12.77 11.74
C GLN A 42 2.12 -13.90 12.65
N ALA A 43 3.04 -14.61 13.31
CA ALA A 43 2.71 -15.61 14.34
C ALA A 43 2.27 -14.98 15.67
N GLY A 44 2.31 -13.64 15.79
CA GLY A 44 1.93 -12.89 16.99
C GLY A 44 3.06 -12.70 17.98
N GLU A 45 4.32 -12.94 17.58
CA GLU A 45 5.49 -12.65 18.40
C GLU A 45 5.85 -11.16 18.33
N SER A 46 6.34 -10.62 19.46
CA SER A 46 6.83 -9.24 19.51
C SER A 46 8.27 -9.22 19.02
N VAL A 47 8.43 -8.76 17.79
CA VAL A 47 9.71 -8.67 17.07
C VAL A 47 10.06 -7.24 16.68
N GLU A 48 9.26 -6.26 17.12
CA GLU A 48 9.43 -4.86 16.71
C GLU A 48 10.80 -4.31 17.08
N ASP A 49 11.28 -4.65 18.28
CA ASP A 49 12.61 -4.24 18.77
C ASP A 49 13.73 -4.87 17.93
N SER A 50 13.62 -6.16 17.59
CA SER A 50 14.60 -6.88 16.75
C SER A 50 14.65 -6.31 15.32
N ILE A 51 13.48 -6.01 14.74
CA ILE A 51 13.39 -5.36 13.42
C ILE A 51 14.02 -3.97 13.50
N TRP A 52 13.73 -3.20 14.54
CA TRP A 52 14.29 -1.87 14.70
C TRP A 52 15.82 -1.90 14.86
N GLU A 53 16.33 -2.82 15.66
CA GLU A 53 17.77 -3.04 15.83
C GLU A 53 18.43 -3.37 14.48
N LEU A 54 17.88 -4.33 13.73
CA LEU A 54 18.40 -4.73 12.41
C LEU A 54 18.41 -3.55 11.42
N LEU A 55 17.32 -2.78 11.37
CA LEU A 55 17.21 -1.62 10.48
C LEU A 55 18.13 -0.47 10.88
N THR A 56 18.45 -0.34 12.16
CA THR A 56 19.31 0.73 12.67
C THR A 56 20.77 0.34 12.78
N ASP A 57 21.12 -0.93 12.65
CA ASP A 57 22.48 -1.45 12.71
C ASP A 57 23.38 -0.81 11.64
N THR A 58 22.90 -0.73 10.39
CA THR A 58 23.67 -0.11 9.31
C THR A 58 23.32 1.37 9.09
N ARG A 59 24.34 2.19 8.82
CA ARG A 59 24.15 3.63 8.54
C ARG A 59 23.28 3.89 7.29
N ALA A 60 23.41 3.05 6.27
CA ALA A 60 22.66 3.17 5.02
C ALA A 60 21.15 2.98 5.23
N THR A 61 20.77 1.92 5.96
CA THR A 61 19.38 1.61 6.31
C THR A 61 18.82 2.65 7.27
N ARG A 62 19.57 3.09 8.28
CA ARG A 62 19.16 4.17 9.19
C ARG A 62 18.84 5.49 8.48
N ASN A 63 19.68 5.90 7.53
CA ASN A 63 19.45 7.09 6.71
C ASN A 63 18.21 6.93 5.83
N TRP A 64 17.96 5.73 5.31
CA TRP A 64 16.75 5.44 4.53
C TRP A 64 15.50 5.52 5.40
N VAL A 65 15.50 4.88 6.57
CA VAL A 65 14.39 4.89 7.54
C VAL A 65 14.05 6.33 7.95
N THR A 66 15.06 7.15 8.24
CA THR A 66 14.88 8.57 8.60
C THR A 66 14.20 9.34 7.46
N GLN A 67 14.66 9.16 6.21
CA GLN A 67 14.05 9.81 5.04
C GLN A 67 12.63 9.30 4.76
N PHE A 68 12.39 8.01 4.95
CA PHE A 68 11.06 7.42 4.78
C PHE A 68 10.09 8.00 5.80
N GLN A 69 10.47 8.07 7.07
CA GLN A 69 9.66 8.65 8.13
C GLN A 69 9.41 10.15 7.92
N ASP A 70 10.39 10.92 7.46
CA ASP A 70 10.22 12.36 7.14
C ASP A 70 9.21 12.58 6.01
N ARG A 71 9.29 11.78 4.94
CA ARG A 71 8.31 11.80 3.84
C ARG A 71 6.92 11.38 4.29
N ASN A 72 6.82 10.34 5.13
CA ASN A 72 5.54 9.84 5.62
C ASN A 72 4.91 10.79 6.66
N ALA A 73 5.74 11.47 7.47
CA ALA A 73 5.29 12.52 8.38
C ALA A 73 4.70 13.73 7.63
N THR A 74 5.26 14.04 6.45
CA THR A 74 4.77 15.12 5.57
C THR A 74 3.45 14.74 4.87
N GLN A 75 3.13 13.44 4.76
CA GLN A 75 1.85 12.94 4.24
C GLN A 75 0.72 12.87 5.29
N LYS A 76 0.96 13.31 6.53
CA LYS A 76 -0.10 13.51 7.54
C LYS A 76 -0.98 14.72 7.19
N GLY A 77 -1.79 14.55 6.15
CA GLY A 77 -2.68 15.57 5.61
C GLY A 77 -3.90 14.97 4.91
N TYR A 78 -4.44 13.86 5.39
CA TYR A 78 -5.82 13.47 5.09
C TYR A 78 -6.62 13.46 6.38
N SER A 79 -6.92 14.65 6.90
CA SER A 79 -7.99 14.81 7.88
C SER A 79 -9.31 14.63 7.13
N SER A 80 -10.02 13.53 7.38
CA SER A 80 -11.41 13.41 6.95
C SER A 80 -12.17 14.64 7.44
N LEU A 81 -12.68 15.46 6.52
CA LEU A 81 -13.52 16.60 6.88
C LEU A 81 -14.69 16.08 7.74
N PRO A 82 -15.04 16.73 8.86
CA PRO A 82 -16.22 16.37 9.63
C PRO A 82 -17.46 16.65 8.79
N GLY A 83 -17.90 15.65 8.05
CA GLY A 83 -19.09 15.63 7.23
C GLY A 83 -19.45 14.16 7.01
N LYS A 84 -20.73 13.80 7.17
CA LYS A 84 -21.20 12.44 6.89
C LYS A 84 -20.73 12.07 5.48
N ILE A 85 -19.81 11.11 5.39
CA ILE A 85 -19.45 10.48 4.13
C ILE A 85 -20.64 9.59 3.80
N SER A 86 -21.63 10.17 3.13
CA SER A 86 -22.64 9.38 2.45
C SER A 86 -21.92 8.55 1.41
N ASP A 87 -22.09 7.23 1.44
CA ASP A 87 -21.63 6.32 0.40
C ASP A 87 -21.98 6.91 -0.98
N ILE A 88 -20.95 7.37 -1.70
CA ILE A 88 -21.15 7.83 -3.08
C ILE A 88 -21.19 6.55 -3.91
N SER A 89 -22.35 5.88 -3.92
CA SER A 89 -22.62 4.79 -4.86
C SER A 89 -22.56 5.37 -6.26
N ALA A 90 -21.42 5.16 -6.93
CA ALA A 90 -21.26 5.55 -8.32
C ALA A 90 -22.12 4.59 -9.16
N PRO A 91 -23.03 5.08 -10.01
CA PRO A 91 -23.85 4.21 -10.83
C PRO A 91 -22.97 3.36 -11.75
N GLU A 92 -23.22 2.05 -11.73
CA GLU A 92 -22.56 1.08 -12.59
C GLU A 92 -23.36 0.90 -13.89
N PHE A 93 -22.68 0.60 -14.99
CA PHE A 93 -23.30 0.35 -16.29
C PHE A 93 -22.81 -0.98 -16.84
N LYS A 94 -23.73 -1.85 -17.29
CA LYS A 94 -23.42 -3.16 -17.90
C LYS A 94 -23.79 -3.18 -19.38
N CYS A 95 -23.03 -3.92 -20.17
CA CYS A 95 -23.42 -4.24 -21.52
C CYS A 95 -24.49 -5.36 -21.53
N PRO A 96 -25.58 -5.24 -22.30
CA PRO A 96 -26.58 -6.31 -22.39
C PRO A 96 -26.06 -7.56 -23.15
N LEU A 97 -25.00 -7.42 -23.94
CA LEU A 97 -24.45 -8.49 -24.79
C LEU A 97 -23.19 -9.17 -24.23
N CYS A 98 -22.60 -8.62 -23.16
CA CYS A 98 -21.40 -9.20 -22.53
C CYS A 98 -21.22 -8.72 -21.10
N ASP A 99 -20.32 -9.36 -20.35
CA ASP A 99 -20.02 -9.03 -18.95
C ASP A 99 -19.12 -7.80 -18.76
N TYR A 100 -19.10 -6.88 -19.72
CA TYR A 100 -18.41 -5.61 -19.56
C TYR A 100 -19.20 -4.67 -18.64
N THR A 101 -18.60 -4.31 -17.51
CA THR A 101 -19.14 -3.36 -16.52
C THR A 101 -18.24 -2.14 -16.37
N MET A 102 -18.84 -0.97 -16.18
CA MET A 102 -18.12 0.29 -15.98
C MET A 102 -18.81 1.19 -14.96
N SER A 103 -18.08 1.68 -13.97
CA SER A 103 -18.58 2.61 -12.95
C SER A 103 -18.13 4.04 -13.27
N ARG A 104 -19.07 4.98 -13.49
CA ARG A 104 -18.74 6.41 -13.72
C ARG A 104 -19.81 7.36 -13.19
N ALA A 105 -19.35 8.48 -12.61
CA ALA A 105 -20.20 9.62 -12.28
C ALA A 105 -20.82 10.18 -13.58
N ARG A 106 -22.15 10.05 -13.72
CA ARG A 106 -22.93 10.34 -14.94
C ARG A 106 -22.48 11.62 -15.66
N ILE A 107 -21.78 11.47 -16.80
CA ILE A 107 -21.86 12.36 -17.97
C ILE A 107 -21.55 11.52 -19.22
N GLY A 108 -22.53 11.35 -20.12
CA GLY A 108 -22.34 10.79 -21.48
C GLY A 108 -23.07 9.47 -21.77
N ARG A 109 -23.17 9.13 -23.07
CA ARG A 109 -23.64 7.83 -23.57
C ARG A 109 -22.44 6.89 -23.62
N PHE A 110 -22.46 5.84 -22.80
CA PHE A 110 -21.38 4.86 -22.78
C PHE A 110 -21.67 3.75 -23.78
N ILE A 111 -20.68 3.42 -24.59
CA ILE A 111 -20.73 2.34 -25.57
C ILE A 111 -19.83 1.19 -25.11
N CYS A 112 -20.29 -0.04 -25.29
CA CYS A 112 -19.46 -1.22 -25.12
C CYS A 112 -18.40 -1.25 -26.23
N LYS A 113 -17.12 -1.33 -25.89
CA LYS A 113 -16.03 -1.40 -26.88
C LYS A 113 -16.06 -2.66 -27.75
N VAL A 114 -16.79 -3.69 -27.34
CA VAL A 114 -16.85 -4.99 -28.03
C VAL A 114 -18.03 -5.04 -29.00
N HIS A 115 -19.19 -4.52 -28.60
CA HIS A 115 -20.44 -4.67 -29.34
C HIS A 115 -20.98 -3.36 -29.90
N ASP A 116 -20.33 -2.23 -29.60
CA ASP A 116 -20.73 -0.86 -29.96
C ASP A 116 -22.18 -0.49 -29.55
N VAL A 117 -22.75 -1.23 -28.59
CA VAL A 117 -24.08 -0.99 -28.04
C VAL A 117 -24.03 -0.10 -26.80
N PRO A 118 -25.10 0.65 -26.50
CA PRO A 118 -25.18 1.45 -25.27
C PRO A 118 -25.12 0.56 -24.02
N LEU A 119 -24.37 0.97 -23.01
CA LEU A 119 -24.39 0.34 -21.70
C LEU A 119 -25.64 0.77 -20.92
N GLU A 120 -26.28 -0.18 -20.25
CA GLU A 120 -27.47 0.04 -19.43
C GLU A 120 -27.06 0.19 -17.97
N PRO A 121 -27.68 1.11 -17.20
CA PRO A 121 -27.36 1.28 -15.79
C PRO A 121 -27.78 0.03 -15.00
N ILE A 122 -26.87 -0.50 -14.20
CA ILE A 122 -27.17 -1.50 -13.17
C ILE A 122 -27.76 -0.70 -12.01
N GLN A 123 -29.07 -0.82 -11.78
CA GLN A 123 -29.65 -0.29 -10.56
C GLN A 123 -29.15 -1.14 -9.39
N ALA A 124 -28.46 -0.50 -8.43
CA ALA A 124 -28.18 -1.09 -7.12
C ALA A 124 -29.47 -1.23 -6.31
#